data_AF-A0A182SFV0-F1
#
_entry.id   AF-A0A182SFV0-F1
#
_cell.length_a   1.000
_cell.length_b   1.000
_cell.length_c   1.000
_cell.angle_alpha   90.00
_cell.angle_beta   90.00
_cell.angle_gamma   90.00
#
_symmetry.space_group_name_H-M   'P 1'
#
loop_
_entity.id
_entity.type
_entity.pdbx_description
1 polymer ?
#
loop_
_entity_poly.entity_id
_entity_poly.type
_entity_poly.pdbx_seq_one_letter_code
_entity_poly.pdbx_strand_id
1 'polypeptide(L)'
;MSLVVVLLTLLLVSVIAGVPECGVDSVSVPKNNETFECLAVEEIQRMQELAAGMRYNAEASIRFMLWTKTTDPEGREELTFNDLAALRNTSFDPQNPTRILIHGWLNDWTSSAVRGLSRAYVAKGAYNVIGVDWSAGWMNILYPVAQMRVGAIADAIAKQITVLLQAGQQPSQIVLVGHSLGAHVAGLTGKHFQASPKLAAIVALDPAGPMFSADKPAGRVDALDAEYVEVIHTNKGFYGLSHALGQADFFSQRWTLSIRLYNTRLQPS
;
A
#
# COMPACT_ATOMS: atom_id res chain seq x y z
N MET A 1 39.70 6.46 -48.19
CA MET A 1 40.10 7.36 -47.09
C MET A 1 38.84 8.10 -46.65
N SER A 2 38.04 7.46 -45.79
CA SER A 2 37.83 7.81 -44.37
C SER A 2 36.81 8.97 -44.24
N LEU A 3 35.50 8.71 -44.15
CA LEU A 3 34.74 8.25 -42.97
C LEU A 3 35.03 9.09 -41.71
N VAL A 4 34.20 10.10 -41.45
CA VAL A 4 33.90 10.57 -40.08
C VAL A 4 32.43 10.99 -40.04
N VAL A 5 31.59 10.04 -39.64
CA VAL A 5 30.24 10.30 -39.13
C VAL A 5 30.44 10.70 -37.67
N VAL A 6 30.20 11.97 -37.35
CA VAL A 6 30.16 12.42 -35.94
C VAL A 6 28.80 12.00 -35.37
N LEU A 7 28.76 10.81 -34.78
CA LEU A 7 27.67 10.39 -33.92
C LEU A 7 27.74 11.23 -32.63
N LEU A 8 26.93 12.28 -32.55
CA LEU A 8 26.64 12.95 -31.28
C LEU A 8 25.74 12.02 -30.46
N THR A 9 26.36 11.13 -29.67
CA THR A 9 25.65 10.42 -28.61
C THR A 9 25.24 11.44 -27.55
N LEU A 10 23.96 11.82 -27.57
CA LEU A 10 23.27 12.45 -26.45
C LEU A 10 23.35 11.51 -25.24
N LEU A 11 24.41 11.66 -24.43
CA LEU A 11 24.36 11.29 -23.02
C LEU A 11 23.49 12.32 -22.32
N LEU A 12 22.18 12.18 -22.52
CA LEU A 12 21.20 12.62 -21.52
C LEU A 12 21.37 11.66 -20.34
N VAL A 13 22.41 11.87 -19.55
CA VAL A 13 22.36 11.47 -18.15
C VAL A 13 21.34 12.43 -17.55
N SER A 14 20.07 12.04 -17.62
CA SER A 14 19.06 12.65 -16.79
C SER A 14 19.51 12.40 -15.36
N VAL A 15 20.11 13.42 -14.75
CA VAL A 15 20.25 13.49 -13.30
C VAL A 15 18.82 13.53 -12.78
N ILE A 16 18.28 12.36 -12.47
CA ILE A 16 16.95 12.20 -11.88
C ILE A 16 17.11 12.74 -10.46
N ALA A 17 16.64 13.97 -10.26
CA ALA A 17 16.98 14.81 -9.11
C ALA A 17 16.41 14.29 -7.77
N GLY A 18 17.07 13.35 -7.10
CA GLY A 18 16.88 13.11 -5.65
C GLY A 18 16.95 11.65 -5.15
N VAL A 19 17.07 10.64 -6.02
CA VAL A 19 17.44 9.28 -5.60
C VAL A 19 18.93 9.07 -5.90
N PRO A 20 19.77 8.72 -4.90
CA PRO A 20 21.17 8.44 -5.16
C PRO A 20 21.34 7.17 -6.00
N GLU A 21 22.25 7.20 -6.97
CA GLU A 21 22.75 5.99 -7.62
C GLU A 21 23.66 5.27 -6.61
N CYS A 22 23.20 4.11 -6.12
CA CYS A 22 23.94 3.32 -5.15
C CYS A 22 24.90 2.34 -5.84
N GLY A 23 25.97 1.96 -5.14
CA GLY A 23 26.90 0.92 -5.59
C GLY A 23 26.24 -0.46 -5.69
N VAL A 24 26.96 -1.42 -6.30
CA VAL A 24 26.45 -2.77 -6.65
C VAL A 24 25.82 -3.51 -5.45
N ASP A 25 26.36 -3.32 -4.25
CA ASP A 25 25.91 -3.98 -3.01
C ASP A 25 25.14 -3.04 -2.07
N SER A 26 24.51 -2.00 -2.62
CA SER A 26 23.77 -1.00 -1.85
C SER A 26 22.40 -0.70 -2.48
N VAL A 27 21.43 -0.43 -1.63
CA VAL A 27 20.06 -0.11 -2.04
C VAL A 27 19.74 1.30 -1.58
N SER A 28 19.15 2.08 -2.48
CA SER A 28 18.59 3.39 -2.12
C SER A 28 17.30 3.20 -1.35
N VAL A 29 17.28 3.66 -0.10
CA VAL A 29 16.12 3.56 0.78
C VAL A 29 15.69 4.94 1.29
N PRO A 30 14.39 5.18 1.54
CA PRO A 30 13.92 6.40 2.14
C PRO A 30 14.53 6.59 3.54
N LYS A 31 15.13 7.75 3.77
CA LYS A 31 15.63 8.19 5.08
C LYS A 31 14.56 8.96 5.85
N ASN A 32 13.76 9.73 5.13
CA ASN A 32 12.59 10.44 5.62
C ASN A 32 11.61 10.73 4.45
N ASN A 33 10.66 11.64 4.63
CA ASN A 33 9.69 12.02 3.59
C ASN A 33 10.29 12.78 2.40
N GLU A 34 11.55 13.24 2.49
CA GLU A 34 12.18 14.13 1.51
C GLU A 34 13.45 13.55 0.89
N THR A 35 14.18 12.70 1.63
CA THR A 35 15.52 12.24 1.22
C THR A 35 15.69 10.73 1.28
N PHE A 36 16.65 10.25 0.48
CA PHE A 36 17.10 8.87 0.42
C PHE A 36 18.54 8.75 0.90
N GLU A 37 18.92 7.54 1.29
CA GLU A 37 20.30 7.15 1.54
C GLU A 37 20.59 5.77 0.94
N CYS A 38 21.87 5.54 0.59
CA CYS A 38 22.32 4.22 0.17
C CYS A 38 22.71 3.42 1.40
N LEU A 39 22.04 2.29 1.64
CA LEU A 39 22.42 1.34 2.67
C LEU A 39 22.98 0.07 2.04
N ALA A 40 24.05 -0.46 2.62
CA ALA A 40 24.62 -1.73 2.18
C ALA A 40 23.63 -2.88 2.44
N VAL A 41 23.59 -3.87 1.55
CA VAL A 41 22.69 -5.04 1.70
C VAL A 41 22.96 -5.77 3.02
N GLU A 42 24.23 -5.88 3.43
CA GLU A 42 24.62 -6.48 4.71
C GLU A 42 24.11 -5.68 5.92
N GLU A 43 24.12 -4.35 5.83
CA GLU A 43 23.60 -3.49 6.89
C GLU A 43 22.08 -3.65 7.03
N ILE A 44 21.38 -3.69 5.90
CA ILE A 44 19.94 -3.97 5.84
C ILE A 44 19.66 -5.32 6.50
N GLN A 45 20.35 -6.39 6.10
CA GLN A 45 20.15 -7.72 6.69
C GLN A 45 20.35 -7.72 8.19
N ARG A 46 21.41 -7.06 8.68
CA ARG A 46 21.68 -6.94 10.12
C ARG A 46 20.57 -6.18 10.85
N MET A 47 20.08 -5.07 10.30
CA MET A 47 18.95 -4.34 10.87
C MET A 47 17.70 -5.22 10.95
N GLN A 48 17.45 -6.00 9.89
CA GLN A 48 16.31 -6.89 9.79
C GLN A 48 16.37 -8.06 10.79
N GLU A 49 17.53 -8.68 10.96
CA GLU A 49 17.77 -9.74 11.94
C GLU A 49 17.60 -9.25 13.38
N LEU A 50 18.19 -8.10 13.71
CA LEU A 50 18.02 -7.47 15.02
C LEU A 50 16.55 -7.15 15.30
N ALA A 51 15.84 -6.65 14.28
CA ALA A 51 14.41 -6.36 14.40
C ALA A 51 13.53 -7.61 14.48
N ALA A 52 13.89 -8.71 13.84
CA ALA A 52 13.17 -9.98 13.96
C ALA A 52 13.23 -10.53 15.40
N GLY A 53 14.33 -10.26 16.12
CA GLY A 53 14.45 -10.54 17.55
C GLY A 53 13.58 -9.62 18.44
N MET A 54 13.18 -8.45 17.95
CA MET A 54 12.25 -7.53 18.62
C MET A 54 10.81 -7.85 18.19
N ARG A 55 10.05 -8.54 19.05
CA ARG A 55 8.66 -8.94 18.74
C ARG A 55 7.77 -7.72 18.50
N TYR A 56 7.49 -7.39 17.24
CA TYR A 56 6.40 -6.49 16.86
C TYR A 56 5.08 -7.26 16.89
N ASN A 57 4.12 -6.77 17.66
CA ASN A 57 2.77 -7.33 17.71
C ASN A 57 1.80 -6.41 16.96
N ALA A 58 1.57 -6.70 15.68
CA ALA A 58 0.65 -5.95 14.82
C ALA A 58 -0.78 -5.92 15.40
N GLU A 59 -1.27 -7.07 15.87
CA GLU A 59 -2.63 -7.23 16.41
C GLU A 59 -2.89 -6.37 17.66
N ALA A 60 -1.87 -6.17 18.49
CA ALA A 60 -2.00 -5.35 19.70
C ALA A 60 -1.75 -3.85 19.46
N SER A 61 -1.25 -3.46 18.28
CA SER A 61 -0.77 -2.09 18.03
C SER A 61 -1.51 -1.37 16.91
N ILE A 62 -2.11 -2.10 15.97
CA ILE A 62 -2.90 -1.51 14.89
C ILE A 62 -4.26 -1.06 15.42
N ARG A 63 -4.70 0.11 14.98
CA ARG A 63 -6.00 0.67 15.33
C ARG A 63 -6.85 0.83 14.07
N PHE A 64 -8.16 0.67 14.23
CA PHE A 64 -9.12 0.74 13.15
C PHE A 64 -10.15 1.82 13.46
N MET A 65 -10.18 2.89 12.66
CA MET A 65 -11.10 4.00 12.88
C MET A 65 -12.21 3.93 11.84
N LEU A 66 -13.45 3.82 12.30
CA LEU A 66 -14.64 3.79 11.47
C LEU A 66 -15.24 5.19 11.33
N TRP A 67 -15.54 5.54 10.08
CA TRP A 67 -16.40 6.65 9.69
C TRP A 67 -17.56 6.14 8.85
N THR A 68 -18.75 6.62 9.19
CA THR A 68 -19.98 6.42 8.43
C THR A 68 -20.68 7.77 8.27
N LYS A 69 -21.80 7.79 7.55
CA LYS A 69 -22.61 9.00 7.38
C LYS A 69 -23.19 9.53 8.70
N THR A 70 -23.30 8.69 9.72
CA THR A 70 -23.83 9.06 11.04
C THR A 70 -22.75 9.49 12.02
N THR A 71 -21.48 9.24 11.71
CA THR A 71 -20.35 9.74 12.52
C THR A 71 -20.28 11.27 12.42
N ASP A 72 -19.97 11.94 13.53
CA ASP A 72 -19.64 13.37 13.53
C ASP A 72 -18.54 13.65 12.47
N PRO A 73 -18.64 14.72 11.66
CA PRO A 73 -17.63 15.09 10.67
C PRO A 73 -16.19 15.10 11.21
N GLU A 74 -15.99 15.48 12.48
CA GLU A 74 -14.70 15.46 13.17
C GLU A 74 -14.51 14.26 14.11
N GLY A 75 -15.57 13.50 14.35
CA GLY A 75 -15.54 12.27 15.13
C GLY A 75 -15.06 11.04 14.36
N ARG A 76 -14.93 9.94 15.10
CA ARG A 76 -14.64 8.58 14.62
C ARG A 76 -15.05 7.59 15.70
N GLU A 77 -15.48 6.40 15.29
CA GLU A 77 -15.53 5.26 16.20
C GLU A 77 -14.22 4.49 16.07
N GLU A 78 -13.72 3.93 17.16
CA GLU A 78 -12.56 3.02 17.11
C GLU A 78 -13.07 1.59 17.28
N LEU A 79 -12.81 0.75 16.28
CA LEU A 79 -13.24 -0.64 16.30
C LEU A 79 -12.33 -1.43 17.22
N THR A 80 -12.93 -2.23 18.10
CA THR A 80 -12.20 -3.25 18.86
C THR A 80 -11.68 -4.32 17.91
N PHE A 81 -10.38 -4.56 17.94
CA PHE A 81 -9.74 -5.53 17.06
C PHE A 81 -10.28 -6.95 17.27
N ASN A 82 -10.60 -7.61 16.16
CA ASN A 82 -11.01 -9.01 16.13
C ASN A 82 -12.23 -9.35 17.02
N ASP A 83 -13.14 -8.39 17.22
CA ASP A 83 -14.31 -8.53 18.09
C ASP A 83 -15.63 -8.27 17.33
N LEU A 84 -16.34 -9.36 17.02
CA LEU A 84 -17.63 -9.32 16.33
C LEU A 84 -18.74 -8.69 17.16
N ALA A 85 -18.73 -8.89 18.48
CA ALA A 85 -19.77 -8.36 19.36
C ALA A 85 -19.62 -6.84 19.49
N ALA A 86 -18.39 -6.35 19.65
CA ALA A 86 -18.09 -4.93 19.66
C ALA A 86 -18.43 -4.27 18.32
N LEU A 87 -18.10 -4.91 17.19
CA LEU A 87 -18.43 -4.38 15.85
C LEU A 87 -19.93 -4.13 15.68
N ARG A 88 -20.78 -5.07 16.15
CA ARG A 88 -22.24 -4.95 16.07
C ARG A 88 -22.83 -3.80 16.89
N ASN A 89 -22.05 -3.23 17.81
CA ASN A 89 -22.43 -2.08 18.63
C ASN A 89 -21.88 -0.75 18.10
N THR A 90 -21.31 -0.74 16.89
CA THR A 90 -20.83 0.47 16.22
C THR A 90 -21.81 0.93 15.14
N SER A 91 -21.51 2.03 14.44
CA SER A 91 -22.28 2.46 13.27
C SER A 91 -22.02 1.63 11.99
N PHE A 92 -21.20 0.58 12.05
CA PHE A 92 -20.92 -0.30 10.91
C PHE A 92 -22.20 -0.98 10.40
N ASP A 93 -22.43 -0.90 9.09
CA ASP A 93 -23.55 -1.55 8.42
C ASP A 93 -23.06 -2.45 7.29
N PRO A 94 -23.19 -3.79 7.40
CA PRO A 94 -22.69 -4.72 6.40
C PRO A 94 -23.34 -4.58 5.01
N GLN A 95 -24.48 -3.89 4.89
CA GLN A 95 -25.11 -3.61 3.61
C GLN A 95 -24.39 -2.51 2.82
N ASN A 96 -23.66 -1.63 3.51
CA ASN A 96 -22.95 -0.53 2.88
C ASN A 96 -21.62 -0.99 2.26
N PRO A 97 -21.18 -0.40 1.14
CA PRO A 97 -19.84 -0.62 0.62
C PRO A 97 -18.77 -0.20 1.62
N THR A 98 -17.72 -1.02 1.75
CA THR A 98 -16.65 -0.78 2.71
C THR A 98 -15.38 -0.33 1.99
N ARG A 99 -14.72 0.69 2.55
CA ARG A 99 -13.43 1.23 2.09
C ARG A 99 -12.43 1.14 3.23
N ILE A 100 -11.37 0.35 3.05
CA ILE A 100 -10.30 0.22 4.04
C ILE A 100 -9.10 1.01 3.55
N LEU A 101 -8.72 2.05 4.29
CA LEU A 101 -7.70 3.04 3.90
C LEU A 101 -6.43 2.82 4.71
N ILE A 102 -5.31 2.61 4.02
CA ILE A 102 -4.05 2.16 4.62
C ILE A 102 -2.93 3.16 4.27
N HIS A 103 -2.39 3.82 5.28
CA HIS A 103 -1.31 4.81 5.10
C HIS A 103 0.06 4.15 4.82
N GLY A 104 1.05 4.97 4.49
CA GLY A 104 2.44 4.56 4.24
C GLY A 104 3.38 4.76 5.45
N TRP A 105 4.68 4.61 5.21
CA TRP A 105 5.72 4.96 6.18
C TRP A 105 5.63 6.45 6.57
N LEU A 106 6.03 6.80 7.80
CA LEU A 106 5.99 8.17 8.35
C LEU A 106 4.62 8.86 8.30
N ASN A 107 3.54 8.07 8.27
CA ASN A 107 2.16 8.56 8.26
C ASN A 107 1.33 7.84 9.32
N ASP A 108 0.14 8.36 9.60
CA ASP A 108 -0.85 7.71 10.44
C ASP A 108 -2.25 7.91 9.82
N TRP A 109 -3.29 7.64 10.59
CA TRP A 109 -4.67 7.81 10.14
C TRP A 109 -5.10 9.25 9.88
N THR A 110 -4.36 10.25 10.38
CA THR A 110 -4.65 11.66 10.16
C THR A 110 -4.15 12.14 8.79
N SER A 111 -3.30 11.35 8.12
CA SER A 111 -2.79 11.64 6.78
C SER A 111 -3.90 11.80 5.74
N SER A 112 -3.64 12.55 4.68
CA SER A 112 -4.60 12.75 3.57
C SER A 112 -5.03 11.44 2.90
N ALA A 113 -4.14 10.45 2.85
CA ALA A 113 -4.40 9.11 2.33
C ALA A 113 -5.47 8.35 3.14
N VAL A 114 -5.70 8.71 4.41
CA VAL A 114 -6.74 8.10 5.25
C VAL A 114 -7.84 9.10 5.55
N ARG A 115 -7.53 10.19 6.26
CA ARG A 115 -8.53 11.18 6.69
C ARG A 115 -9.13 11.99 5.52
N GLY A 116 -8.31 12.32 4.53
CA GLY A 116 -8.77 13.05 3.34
C GLY A 116 -9.73 12.20 2.52
N LEU A 117 -9.35 10.94 2.24
CA LEU A 117 -10.19 9.99 1.53
C LEU A 117 -11.44 9.60 2.33
N SER A 118 -11.38 9.49 3.66
CA SER A 118 -12.56 9.14 4.45
C SER A 118 -13.63 10.22 4.37
N ARG A 119 -13.26 11.50 4.49
CA ARG A 119 -14.17 12.63 4.25
C ARG A 119 -14.79 12.58 2.85
N ALA A 120 -13.99 12.29 1.82
CA ALA A 120 -14.47 12.21 0.45
C ALA A 120 -15.47 11.06 0.21
N TYR A 121 -15.22 9.88 0.79
CA TYR A 121 -16.14 8.74 0.67
C TYR A 121 -17.43 8.96 1.44
N VAL A 122 -17.36 9.41 2.69
CA VAL A 122 -18.55 9.67 3.52
C VAL A 122 -19.43 10.76 2.90
N ALA A 123 -18.83 11.79 2.27
CA ALA A 123 -19.57 12.82 1.56
C ALA A 123 -20.32 12.30 0.32
N LYS A 124 -19.87 11.20 -0.29
CA LYS A 124 -20.50 10.62 -1.49
C LYS A 124 -21.73 9.77 -1.20
N GLY A 125 -21.86 9.19 -0.01
CA GLY A 125 -22.98 8.31 0.28
C GLY A 125 -22.81 7.46 1.52
N ALA A 126 -23.65 6.44 1.65
CA ALA A 126 -23.55 5.46 2.72
C ALA A 126 -22.37 4.52 2.44
N TYR A 127 -21.30 4.67 3.23
CA TYR A 127 -20.11 3.82 3.22
C TYR A 127 -19.73 3.49 4.65
N ASN A 128 -19.13 2.32 4.84
CA ASN A 128 -18.24 2.11 5.98
C ASN A 128 -16.83 2.47 5.53
N VAL A 129 -16.24 3.51 6.09
CA VAL A 129 -14.85 3.86 5.80
C VAL A 129 -14.00 3.56 7.01
N ILE A 130 -13.08 2.62 6.87
CA ILE A 130 -12.20 2.15 7.94
C ILE A 130 -10.79 2.61 7.63
N GLY A 131 -10.28 3.55 8.41
CA GLY A 131 -8.85 3.85 8.40
C GLY A 131 -8.08 2.81 9.18
N VAL A 132 -6.87 2.50 8.74
CA VAL A 132 -5.92 1.64 9.46
C VAL A 132 -4.77 2.51 9.94
N ASP A 133 -4.60 2.63 11.26
CA ASP A 133 -3.44 3.25 11.88
C ASP A 133 -2.46 2.15 12.31
N TRP A 134 -1.38 2.00 11.55
CA TRP A 134 -0.26 1.13 11.88
C TRP A 134 0.98 1.94 12.25
N SER A 135 0.84 3.19 12.70
CA SER A 135 1.98 4.07 13.01
C SER A 135 2.94 3.52 14.05
N ALA A 136 2.43 2.77 15.03
CA ALA A 136 3.24 2.01 15.99
C ALA A 136 4.21 1.01 15.31
N GLY A 137 3.88 0.57 14.09
CA GLY A 137 4.68 -0.32 13.25
C GLY A 137 5.90 0.34 12.61
N TRP A 138 5.94 1.67 12.47
CA TRP A 138 7.11 2.38 11.93
C TRP A 138 7.71 3.41 12.89
N MET A 139 7.00 3.82 13.93
CA MET A 139 7.45 4.86 14.84
C MET A 139 8.81 4.51 15.45
N ASN A 140 9.76 5.44 15.33
CA ASN A 140 11.16 5.31 15.76
C ASN A 140 11.96 4.19 15.07
N ILE A 141 11.54 3.78 13.87
CA ILE A 141 12.15 2.66 13.15
C ILE A 141 12.46 3.06 11.69
N LEU A 142 13.62 2.60 11.21
CA LEU A 142 14.09 2.85 9.86
C LEU A 142 13.28 2.08 8.80
N TYR A 143 13.25 2.62 7.58
CA TYR A 143 12.48 2.07 6.47
C TYR A 143 12.67 0.55 6.25
N PRO A 144 13.89 -0.02 6.25
CA PRO A 144 14.06 -1.46 6.01
C PRO A 144 13.34 -2.36 7.01
N VAL A 145 13.21 -1.89 8.26
CA VAL A 145 12.52 -2.63 9.32
C VAL A 145 11.01 -2.39 9.26
N ALA A 146 10.57 -1.18 8.93
CA ALA A 146 9.15 -0.92 8.67
C ALA A 146 8.63 -1.75 7.49
N GLN A 147 9.45 -1.91 6.44
CA GLN A 147 9.15 -2.73 5.28
C GLN A 147 8.95 -4.22 5.64
N MET A 148 9.75 -4.78 6.56
CA MET A 148 9.54 -6.16 7.03
C MET A 148 8.20 -6.38 7.72
N ARG A 149 7.64 -5.35 8.35
CA ARG A 149 6.39 -5.45 9.13
C ARG A 149 5.13 -5.47 8.27
N VAL A 150 5.25 -5.15 6.98
CA VAL A 150 4.12 -5.09 6.02
C VAL A 150 3.30 -6.38 6.02
N GLY A 151 3.94 -7.56 6.11
CA GLY A 151 3.24 -8.84 6.21
C GLY A 151 2.40 -8.99 7.47
N ALA A 152 2.98 -8.73 8.65
CA ALA A 152 2.27 -8.80 9.92
C ALA A 152 1.11 -7.79 10.01
N ILE A 153 1.26 -6.62 9.41
CA ILE A 153 0.19 -5.62 9.31
C ILE A 153 -0.94 -6.15 8.43
N ALA A 154 -0.61 -6.75 7.28
CA ALA A 154 -1.58 -7.32 6.37
C ALA A 154 -2.39 -8.47 7.01
N ASP A 155 -1.72 -9.34 7.78
CA ASP A 155 -2.36 -10.43 8.55
C ASP A 155 -3.38 -9.89 9.55
N ALA A 156 -3.03 -8.83 10.29
CA ALA A 156 -3.93 -8.20 11.24
C ALA A 156 -5.16 -7.58 10.55
N ILE A 157 -4.97 -6.87 9.44
CA ILE A 157 -6.09 -6.32 8.67
C ILE A 157 -6.98 -7.45 8.13
N ALA A 158 -6.41 -8.57 7.65
CA ALA A 158 -7.17 -9.72 7.18
C ALA A 158 -8.03 -10.34 8.29
N LYS A 159 -7.53 -10.42 9.52
CA LYS A 159 -8.33 -10.83 10.69
C LYS A 159 -9.49 -9.87 10.93
N GLN A 160 -9.26 -8.56 10.87
CA GLN A 160 -10.34 -7.58 11.04
C GLN A 160 -11.39 -7.69 9.91
N ILE A 161 -10.97 -7.86 8.66
CA ILE A 161 -11.88 -8.10 7.52
C ILE A 161 -12.72 -9.35 7.75
N THR A 162 -12.12 -10.42 8.29
CA THR A 162 -12.86 -11.65 8.63
C THR A 162 -14.00 -11.37 9.60
N VAL A 163 -13.83 -10.47 10.57
CA VAL A 163 -14.92 -10.02 11.45
C VAL A 163 -16.01 -9.27 10.68
N LEU A 164 -15.65 -8.41 9.71
CA LEU A 164 -16.64 -7.73 8.86
C LEU A 164 -17.47 -8.75 8.06
N LEU A 165 -16.82 -9.78 7.51
CA LEU A 165 -17.49 -10.86 6.77
C LEU A 165 -18.43 -11.66 7.68
N GLN A 166 -18.01 -11.96 8.92
CA GLN A 166 -18.86 -12.61 9.93
C GLN A 166 -20.05 -11.75 10.35
N ALA A 167 -19.93 -10.42 10.26
CA ALA A 167 -21.04 -9.49 10.46
C ALA A 167 -21.99 -9.40 9.26
N GLY A 168 -21.69 -10.08 8.14
CA GLY A 168 -22.54 -10.15 6.95
C GLY A 168 -22.07 -9.30 5.77
N GLN A 169 -20.91 -8.65 5.86
CA GLN A 169 -20.32 -7.93 4.74
C GLN A 169 -19.98 -8.90 3.60
N GLN A 170 -20.29 -8.53 2.36
CA GLN A 170 -19.85 -9.30 1.19
C GLN A 170 -18.43 -8.90 0.77
N PRO A 171 -17.55 -9.87 0.42
CA PRO A 171 -16.20 -9.58 -0.10
C PRO A 171 -16.23 -8.62 -1.30
N SER A 172 -17.20 -8.79 -2.20
CA SER A 172 -17.42 -7.97 -3.40
C SER A 172 -17.85 -6.53 -3.12
N GLN A 173 -18.01 -6.12 -1.86
CA GLN A 173 -18.28 -4.74 -1.45
C GLN A 173 -17.08 -4.06 -0.78
N ILE A 174 -16.00 -4.81 -0.52
CA ILE A 174 -14.81 -4.32 0.17
C ILE A 174 -13.77 -3.87 -0.86
N VAL A 175 -13.33 -2.62 -0.75
CA VAL A 175 -12.19 -2.09 -1.49
C VAL A 175 -11.09 -1.69 -0.52
N LEU A 176 -9.88 -2.16 -0.79
CA LEU A 176 -8.68 -1.72 -0.08
C LEU A 176 -8.03 -0.57 -0.84
N VAL A 177 -7.65 0.50 -0.15
CA VAL A 177 -6.92 1.63 -0.72
C VAL A 177 -5.66 1.83 0.09
N GLY A 178 -4.50 1.63 -0.53
CA GLY A 178 -3.22 1.68 0.16
C GLY A 178 -2.27 2.68 -0.48
N HIS A 179 -1.58 3.47 0.32
CA HIS A 179 -0.58 4.45 -0.14
C HIS A 179 0.84 4.04 0.24
N SER A 180 1.81 4.15 -0.67
CA SER A 180 3.23 3.84 -0.41
C SER A 180 3.41 2.40 0.13
N LEU A 181 4.00 2.18 1.31
CA LEU A 181 4.03 0.84 1.95
C LEU A 181 2.63 0.25 2.16
N GLY A 182 1.63 1.11 2.41
CA GLY A 182 0.24 0.70 2.58
C GLY A 182 -0.36 0.07 1.33
N ALA A 183 0.15 0.38 0.13
CA ALA A 183 -0.27 -0.27 -1.11
C ALA A 183 0.11 -1.77 -1.10
N HIS A 184 1.31 -2.09 -0.62
CA HIS A 184 1.74 -3.48 -0.46
C HIS A 184 1.02 -4.18 0.68
N VAL A 185 0.74 -3.48 1.79
CA VAL A 185 -0.15 -4.00 2.84
C VAL A 185 -1.51 -4.39 2.24
N ALA A 186 -2.13 -3.51 1.44
CA ALA A 186 -3.40 -3.80 0.77
C ALA A 186 -3.33 -5.04 -0.13
N GLY A 187 -2.27 -5.15 -0.94
CA GLY A 187 -1.99 -6.32 -1.78
C GLY A 187 -1.89 -7.61 -0.98
N LEU A 188 -1.00 -7.63 0.02
CA LEU A 188 -0.82 -8.78 0.90
C LEU A 188 -2.11 -9.15 1.62
N THR A 189 -2.88 -8.17 2.11
CA THR A 189 -4.20 -8.43 2.72
C THR A 189 -5.15 -9.10 1.72
N GLY A 190 -5.19 -8.66 0.46
CA GLY A 190 -5.99 -9.28 -0.60
C GLY A 190 -5.64 -10.74 -0.87
N LYS A 191 -4.37 -11.13 -0.71
CA LYS A 191 -3.91 -12.53 -0.86
C LYS A 191 -4.56 -13.51 0.13
N HIS A 192 -5.13 -13.03 1.24
CA HIS A 192 -5.91 -13.87 2.16
C HIS A 192 -7.32 -14.22 1.63
N PHE A 193 -7.82 -13.49 0.63
CA PHE A 193 -9.21 -13.57 0.15
C PHE A 193 -9.28 -13.94 -1.32
N GLN A 194 -8.68 -15.07 -1.68
CA GLN A 194 -8.58 -15.56 -3.06
C GLN A 194 -9.75 -16.47 -3.48
N ALA A 195 -10.58 -16.91 -2.53
CA ALA A 195 -11.81 -17.65 -2.82
C ALA A 195 -12.85 -16.72 -3.47
N SER A 196 -13.67 -17.26 -4.37
CA SER A 196 -14.73 -16.48 -5.04
C SER A 196 -15.96 -16.31 -4.15
N PRO A 197 -16.53 -15.09 -4.02
CA PRO A 197 -16.04 -13.84 -4.60
C PRO A 197 -14.81 -13.29 -3.85
N LYS A 198 -13.82 -12.79 -4.60
CA LYS A 198 -12.67 -12.05 -4.05
C LYS A 198 -13.11 -10.70 -3.47
N LEU A 199 -12.18 -10.01 -2.79
CA LEU A 199 -12.38 -8.59 -2.49
C LEU A 199 -12.62 -7.80 -3.79
N ALA A 200 -13.49 -6.80 -3.72
CA ALA A 200 -13.99 -6.08 -4.88
C ALA A 200 -12.86 -5.39 -5.67
N ALA A 201 -12.00 -4.66 -4.97
CA ALA A 201 -10.86 -4.04 -5.60
C ALA A 201 -9.72 -3.70 -4.62
N ILE A 202 -8.54 -3.49 -5.18
CA ILE A 202 -7.42 -2.80 -4.54
C ILE A 202 -7.07 -1.57 -5.37
N VAL A 203 -6.97 -0.41 -4.72
CA VAL A 203 -6.44 0.83 -5.31
C VAL A 203 -5.10 1.14 -4.65
N ALA A 204 -4.03 0.95 -5.40
CA ALA A 204 -2.65 1.07 -4.96
C ALA A 204 -2.11 2.46 -5.36
N LEU A 205 -2.04 3.37 -4.40
CA LEU A 205 -1.63 4.75 -4.58
C LEU A 205 -0.11 4.88 -4.38
N ASP A 206 0.61 5.09 -5.47
CA ASP A 206 2.07 5.24 -5.54
C ASP A 206 2.83 4.17 -4.71
N PRO A 207 2.73 2.87 -5.08
CA PRO A 207 3.29 1.78 -4.29
C PRO A 207 4.81 1.90 -4.15
N ALA A 208 5.34 1.67 -2.96
CA ALA A 208 6.76 1.86 -2.68
C ALA A 208 7.68 0.97 -3.56
N GLY A 209 8.70 1.57 -4.15
CA GLY A 209 9.74 0.90 -4.94
C GLY A 209 10.84 0.25 -4.10
N PRO A 210 11.47 1.00 -3.17
CA PRO A 210 12.61 0.50 -2.41
C PRO A 210 12.32 -0.81 -1.67
N MET A 211 13.16 -1.81 -1.90
CA MET A 211 13.07 -3.17 -1.33
C MET A 211 11.86 -4.00 -1.79
N PHE A 212 11.13 -3.56 -2.80
CA PHE A 212 10.14 -4.40 -3.50
C PHE A 212 10.63 -4.70 -4.92
N SER A 213 10.39 -5.92 -5.38
CA SER A 213 10.78 -6.36 -6.72
C SER A 213 9.54 -6.64 -7.55
N ALA A 214 9.54 -6.16 -8.80
CA ALA A 214 8.49 -6.46 -9.75
C ALA A 214 8.34 -7.97 -9.99
N ASP A 215 9.43 -8.73 -9.93
CA ASP A 215 9.45 -10.18 -10.20
C ASP A 215 9.08 -11.03 -8.97
N LYS A 216 8.77 -10.41 -7.83
CA LYS A 216 8.41 -11.10 -6.58
C LYS A 216 6.98 -10.76 -6.12
N PRO A 217 5.93 -11.16 -6.88
CA PRO A 217 4.54 -10.79 -6.60
C PRO A 217 4.03 -11.24 -5.23
N ALA A 218 4.62 -12.29 -4.63
CA ALA A 218 4.23 -12.78 -3.31
C ALA A 218 4.45 -11.75 -2.19
N GLY A 219 5.42 -10.84 -2.34
CA GLY A 219 5.80 -9.86 -1.31
C GLY A 219 5.27 -8.44 -1.55
N ARG A 220 4.42 -8.22 -2.56
CA ARG A 220 3.91 -6.90 -2.96
C ARG A 220 2.46 -6.98 -3.42
N VAL A 221 1.89 -5.82 -3.75
CA VAL A 221 0.62 -5.72 -4.47
C VAL A 221 0.78 -6.23 -5.90
N ASP A 222 -0.17 -7.03 -6.35
CA ASP A 222 -0.21 -7.68 -7.66
C ASP A 222 -1.63 -7.70 -8.24
N ALA A 223 -1.75 -7.82 -9.56
CA ALA A 223 -3.00 -7.79 -10.29
C ALA A 223 -3.98 -8.90 -9.88
N LEU A 224 -3.50 -10.00 -9.29
CA LEU A 224 -4.34 -11.10 -8.85
C LEU A 224 -4.88 -10.96 -7.41
N ASP A 225 -4.50 -9.91 -6.69
CA ASP A 225 -4.78 -9.78 -5.25
C ASP A 225 -6.24 -9.44 -4.92
N ALA A 226 -7.02 -8.98 -5.90
CA ALA A 226 -8.46 -8.74 -5.80
C ALA A 226 -9.15 -9.01 -7.15
N GLU A 227 -10.47 -8.84 -7.22
CA GLU A 227 -11.19 -8.92 -8.51
C GLU A 227 -10.68 -7.87 -9.51
N TYR A 228 -10.38 -6.66 -9.02
CA TYR A 228 -9.76 -5.59 -9.78
C TYR A 228 -8.65 -4.90 -8.98
N VAL A 229 -7.48 -4.71 -9.57
CA VAL A 229 -6.38 -3.94 -8.97
C VAL A 229 -6.02 -2.79 -9.90
N GLU A 230 -6.12 -1.59 -9.35
CA GLU A 230 -5.74 -0.34 -9.99
C GLU A 230 -4.53 0.24 -9.29
N VAL A 231 -3.58 0.75 -10.07
CA VAL A 231 -2.35 1.35 -9.56
C VAL A 231 -2.20 2.74 -10.12
N ILE A 232 -1.97 3.73 -9.24
CA ILE A 232 -1.74 5.11 -9.63
C ILE A 232 -0.31 5.47 -9.26
N HIS A 233 0.55 5.60 -10.26
CA HIS A 233 1.95 5.99 -10.11
C HIS A 233 2.07 7.50 -10.26
N THR A 234 2.52 8.17 -9.21
CA THR A 234 2.74 9.63 -9.19
C THR A 234 4.20 10.01 -9.00
N ASN A 235 5.04 9.07 -8.57
CA ASN A 235 6.46 9.29 -8.34
C ASN A 235 7.35 8.16 -8.89
N LYS A 236 7.01 7.71 -10.11
CA LYS A 236 7.74 6.65 -10.83
C LYS A 236 9.22 6.99 -10.98
N GLY A 237 10.08 6.07 -10.55
CA GLY A 237 11.54 6.22 -10.63
C GLY A 237 12.18 6.93 -9.43
N PHE A 238 11.36 7.47 -8.51
CA PHE A 238 11.83 8.02 -7.24
C PHE A 238 11.46 7.11 -6.07
N TYR A 239 10.16 7.04 -5.74
CA TYR A 239 9.65 6.26 -4.61
C TYR A 239 8.80 5.06 -5.04
N GLY A 240 8.43 4.92 -6.32
CA GLY A 240 7.50 3.88 -6.78
C GLY A 240 8.02 2.93 -7.86
N LEU A 241 7.47 1.70 -7.89
CA LEU A 241 7.83 0.66 -8.87
C LEU A 241 7.52 1.10 -10.31
N SER A 242 8.47 0.92 -11.22
CA SER A 242 8.33 1.33 -12.63
C SER A 242 7.52 0.37 -13.50
N HIS A 243 7.18 -0.80 -12.97
CA HIS A 243 6.48 -1.88 -13.63
C HIS A 243 4.98 -1.80 -13.36
N ALA A 244 4.20 -2.34 -14.28
CA ALA A 244 2.78 -2.51 -14.04
C ALA A 244 2.56 -3.57 -12.97
N LEU A 245 1.72 -3.24 -11.99
CA LEU A 245 1.43 -4.13 -10.87
C LEU A 245 -0.04 -4.53 -10.81
N GLY A 246 -0.93 -3.86 -11.56
CA GLY A 246 -2.37 -4.11 -11.54
C GLY A 246 -2.92 -4.53 -12.89
N GLN A 247 -4.24 -4.71 -12.94
CA GLN A 247 -4.98 -4.81 -14.20
C GLN A 247 -4.96 -3.47 -14.94
N ALA A 248 -4.95 -2.36 -14.20
CA ALA A 248 -4.82 -1.02 -14.76
C ALA A 248 -3.76 -0.21 -14.00
N ASP A 249 -2.80 0.33 -14.75
CA ASP A 249 -1.75 1.19 -14.21
C ASP A 249 -1.82 2.58 -14.87
N PHE A 250 -2.00 3.59 -14.05
CA PHE A 250 -2.05 5.00 -14.42
C PHE A 250 -0.74 5.67 -14.03
N PHE A 251 -0.04 6.24 -14.99
CA PHE A 251 1.22 6.95 -14.76
C PHE A 251 1.00 8.43 -14.96
N SER A 252 1.05 9.19 -13.86
CA SER A 252 0.95 10.65 -13.87
C SER A 252 2.32 11.27 -13.66
N GLN A 253 2.84 11.98 -14.65
CA GLN A 253 3.94 12.93 -14.49
C GLN A 253 3.47 14.32 -14.90
N ARG A 254 4.17 15.39 -14.44
CA ARG A 254 3.81 16.82 -14.54
C ARG A 254 3.09 17.29 -15.84
N TRP A 255 3.24 16.60 -16.97
CA TRP A 255 2.59 16.92 -18.25
C TRP A 255 1.99 15.74 -19.03
N THR A 256 2.02 14.51 -18.51
CA THR A 256 1.61 13.32 -19.27
C THR A 256 0.91 12.31 -18.37
N LEU A 257 -0.29 11.88 -18.77
CA LEU A 257 -0.98 10.71 -18.24
C LEU A 257 -0.83 9.56 -19.23
N SER A 258 -0.22 8.45 -18.82
CA SER A 258 -0.20 7.21 -19.58
C SER A 258 -1.03 6.17 -18.86
N ILE A 259 -1.92 5.48 -19.58
CA ILE A 259 -2.70 4.35 -19.05
C ILE A 259 -2.15 3.07 -19.67
N ARG A 260 -1.92 2.05 -18.85
CA ARG A 260 -1.59 0.71 -19.33
C ARG A 260 -2.61 -0.27 -18.76
N LEU A 261 -3.30 -0.97 -19.64
CA LEU A 261 -4.26 -2.01 -19.29
C LEU A 261 -3.65 -3.38 -19.56
N TYR A 262 -3.76 -4.27 -18.59
CA TYR A 262 -3.22 -5.63 -18.65
C TYR A 262 -4.36 -6.63 -18.52
N ASN A 263 -4.50 -7.48 -19.54
CA ASN A 263 -5.46 -8.57 -19.50
C ASN A 263 -4.82 -9.76 -18.78
N THR A 264 -5.17 -9.97 -17.51
CA THR A 264 -4.68 -11.09 -16.69
C THR A 264 -5.26 -12.45 -17.07
N ARG A 265 -6.21 -12.53 -18.04
CA ARG A 265 -6.81 -13.80 -18.48
C ARG A 265 -5.95 -14.66 -19.42
N LEU A 266 -4.68 -14.33 -19.60
CA LEU A 266 -3.75 -15.08 -20.45
C LEU A 266 -2.49 -15.49 -19.66
N GLN A 267 -2.67 -16.28 -18.60
CA GLN A 267 -1.62 -17.22 -18.20
C GLN A 267 -2.13 -18.63 -18.49
N PRO A 268 -1.42 -19.43 -19.33
CA PRO A 268 -1.80 -20.81 -19.57
C PRO A 268 -1.58 -21.63 -18.29
N SER A 269 -2.50 -22.58 -18.07
CA SER A 269 -2.51 -23.60 -17.02
C SER A 269 -1.23 -24.40 -16.93
#